data_AF-A0AAV2C043-F1
#
_entry.id   AF-A0AAV2C043-F1
#
_cell.length_a   1.000
_cell.length_b   1.000
_cell.length_c   1.000
_cell.angle_alpha   90.00
_cell.angle_beta   90.00
_cell.angle_gamma   90.00
#
_symmetry.space_group_name_H-M   'P 1'
#
loop_
_entity.id
_entity.type
_entity.pdbx_description
1 polymer ?
#
loop_
_entity_poly.entity_id
_entity_poly.type
_entity_poly.pdbx_seq_one_letter_code
_entity_poly.pdbx_strand_id
1 'polypeptide(L)'
;CSFENEEKTCNCETGFLVKDGKCTECDCGPIGTCSFINGDKTCNCETAFLVKDGKCTECDCGSNGTCNFENGEKTCNCETGFLVKYGKCTECDCGPKGTCSFTNGDKTCNCETAFLVKDGKCTECDCGPKGTCSFTNGDKTCNCETAFLVKDGTCTECDCGSNGTCSFENGEKTCNCETRFLVKDGKCTECDCGSNGTCSFENGEKTCNCETGFLVKDGKCTECDCGSNGTCSFENEEKTCNCETGFLVKDGKCTECDCGPKGTCSFTNGDKTCNCETAFLVKDGKCTECDCGSNGTCSFENGEKTCNCETRFLVKDGKCTGRNNK
;
A
#
# COMPACT_ATOMS: atom_id res chain seq x y z
N CYS A 1 57.00 71.85 43.93
CA CYS A 1 57.55 72.43 42.68
C CYS A 1 58.62 73.43 43.04
N SER A 2 59.75 73.38 42.36
CA SER A 2 60.88 74.31 42.47
C SER A 2 60.98 75.16 41.22
N PHE A 3 61.61 76.33 41.32
CA PHE A 3 62.00 77.15 40.19
C PHE A 3 63.53 77.09 40.09
N GLU A 4 64.04 76.55 38.99
CA GLU A 4 65.43 76.69 38.58
C GLU A 4 65.44 77.25 37.15
N ASN A 5 66.22 78.30 36.92
CA ASN A 5 66.40 78.93 35.59
C ASN A 5 65.09 79.27 34.85
N GLU A 6 64.14 79.94 35.51
CA GLU A 6 62.85 80.38 34.94
C GLU A 6 61.88 79.26 34.52
N GLU A 7 62.24 77.98 34.69
CA GLU A 7 61.34 76.84 34.48
C GLU A 7 60.81 76.29 35.81
N LYS A 8 59.48 76.12 35.90
CA LYS A 8 58.80 75.58 37.08
C LYS A 8 58.78 74.05 37.02
N THR A 9 59.73 73.40 37.69
CA THR A 9 59.80 71.93 37.78
C THR A 9 58.96 71.44 38.96
N CYS A 10 57.99 70.56 38.67
CA CYS A 10 57.09 69.97 39.66
C CYS A 10 57.31 68.45 39.72
N ASN A 11 57.90 67.96 40.81
CA ASN A 11 57.90 66.52 41.10
C ASN A 11 56.58 66.16 41.77
N CYS A 12 55.74 65.39 41.08
CA CYS A 12 54.44 64.95 41.59
C CYS A 12 54.54 63.52 42.15
N GLU A 13 53.68 63.21 43.12
CA GLU A 13 53.53 61.85 43.66
C GLU A 13 52.89 60.91 42.62
N THR A 14 53.08 59.60 42.79
CA THR A 14 52.53 58.57 41.90
C THR A 14 51.02 58.75 41.73
N GLY A 15 50.55 58.82 40.48
CA GLY A 15 49.14 59.06 40.15
C GLY A 15 48.79 60.55 39.92
N PHE A 16 49.73 61.48 40.03
CA PHE A 16 49.55 62.89 39.71
C PHE A 16 50.53 63.32 38.60
N LEU A 17 50.05 64.12 37.64
CA LEU A 17 50.88 64.72 36.60
C LEU A 17 50.84 66.25 36.67
N VAL A 18 51.91 66.88 36.19
CA VAL A 18 52.01 68.34 36.15
C VAL A 18 51.10 68.87 35.05
N LYS A 19 50.10 69.67 35.42
CA LYS A 19 49.25 70.45 34.52
C LYS A 19 49.26 71.90 34.99
N ASP A 20 49.58 72.83 34.10
CA ASP A 20 49.65 74.28 34.40
C ASP A 20 50.48 74.63 35.64
N GLY A 21 51.58 73.89 35.87
CA GLY A 21 52.48 74.09 37.01
C GLY A 21 51.89 73.68 38.37
N LYS A 22 50.88 72.80 38.40
CA LYS A 22 50.32 72.13 39.59
C LYS A 22 50.23 70.62 39.34
N CYS A 23 50.41 69.82 40.39
CA CYS A 23 50.15 68.39 40.32
C CYS A 23 48.63 68.15 40.32
N THR A 24 48.11 67.57 39.24
CA THR A 24 46.69 67.22 39.08
C THR A 24 46.55 65.71 39.03
N GLU A 25 45.52 65.18 39.68
CA GLU A 25 45.26 63.74 39.73
C GLU A 25 45.03 63.19 38.32
N CYS A 26 45.77 62.14 37.99
CA CYS A 26 45.75 61.44 36.73
C CYS A 26 45.82 59.93 37.01
N ASP A 27 44.74 59.40 37.60
CA ASP A 27 44.61 57.96 37.90
C ASP A 27 43.70 57.27 36.88
N CYS A 28 44.26 56.45 36.00
CA CYS A 28 43.51 55.61 35.06
C CYS A 28 43.31 54.17 35.55
N GLY A 29 43.64 53.88 36.82
CA GLY A 29 43.70 52.54 37.37
C GLY A 29 45.01 51.81 37.02
N PRO A 30 45.17 50.55 37.49
CA PRO A 30 46.44 49.81 37.38
C PRO A 30 46.78 49.32 35.97
N ILE A 31 45.83 49.40 35.03
CA ILE A 31 45.88 48.76 33.70
C ILE A 31 45.75 49.82 32.58
N GLY A 32 46.07 51.07 32.92
CA GLY A 32 45.95 52.21 32.03
C GLY A 32 47.01 53.26 32.30
N THR A 33 47.55 53.84 31.23
CA THR A 33 48.46 54.98 31.34
C THR A 33 47.66 56.27 31.27
N CYS A 34 47.96 57.21 32.16
CA CYS A 34 47.29 58.51 32.22
C CYS A 34 48.14 59.59 31.56
N SER A 35 47.51 60.49 30.81
CA SER A 35 48.15 61.64 30.19
C SER A 35 47.18 62.83 30.13
N PHE A 36 47.72 64.05 29.96
CA PHE A 36 46.91 65.24 29.70
C PHE A 36 47.14 65.69 28.25
N ILE A 37 46.09 65.67 27.42
CA ILE A 37 46.13 66.16 26.03
C ILE A 37 45.20 67.37 25.95
N ASN A 38 45.73 68.53 25.51
CA ASN A 38 45.00 69.81 25.47
C ASN A 38 44.36 70.22 26.82
N GLY A 39 44.92 69.74 27.93
CA GLY A 39 44.41 69.98 29.27
C GLY A 39 43.43 68.93 29.79
N ASP A 40 42.91 68.03 28.96
CA ASP A 40 41.95 67.00 29.42
C ASP A 40 42.64 65.68 29.76
N LYS A 41 42.16 65.06 30.85
CA LYS A 41 42.64 63.75 31.31
C LYS A 41 42.29 62.71 30.25
N THR A 42 43.31 62.08 29.68
CA THR A 42 43.19 61.00 28.70
C THR A 42 43.79 59.73 29.27
N CYS A 43 42.99 58.67 29.30
CA CYS A 43 43.41 57.33 29.74
C CYS A 43 43.64 56.43 28.53
N ASN A 44 44.87 55.93 28.37
CA ASN A 44 45.21 54.93 27.37
C ASN A 44 45.27 53.57 28.04
N CYS A 45 44.23 52.76 27.82
CA CYS A 45 44.08 51.45 28.43
C CYS A 45 44.82 50.34 27.67
N GLU A 46 45.22 49.28 28.36
CA GLU A 46 45.74 48.08 27.71
C GLU A 46 44.65 47.37 26.87
N THR A 47 45.07 46.45 25.99
CA THR A 47 44.17 45.66 25.16
C THR A 47 43.10 44.93 25.98
N ALA A 48 41.85 44.98 25.52
CA ALA A 48 40.66 44.49 26.21
C ALA A 48 40.20 45.31 27.44
N PHE A 49 40.71 46.54 27.62
CA PHE A 49 40.20 47.50 28.60
C PHE A 49 39.76 48.78 27.89
N LEU A 50 38.64 49.37 28.33
CA LEU A 50 38.15 50.65 27.83
C LEU A 50 37.95 51.63 28.98
N VAL A 51 38.03 52.93 28.67
CA VAL A 51 37.80 53.98 29.65
C VAL A 51 36.31 54.01 30.01
N LYS A 52 36.01 53.74 31.28
CA LYS A 52 34.69 53.92 31.88
C LYS A 52 34.87 54.72 33.16
N ASP A 53 34.08 55.79 33.31
CA ASP A 53 34.13 56.69 34.47
C ASP A 53 35.55 57.22 34.79
N GLY A 54 36.35 57.46 33.75
CA GLY A 54 37.71 57.99 33.87
C GLY A 54 38.77 56.98 34.35
N LYS A 55 38.47 55.67 34.35
CA LYS A 55 39.41 54.57 34.62
C LYS A 55 39.31 53.46 33.57
N CYS A 56 40.38 52.69 33.39
CA CYS A 56 40.39 51.54 32.51
C CYS A 56 39.66 50.35 33.15
N THR A 57 38.58 49.91 32.53
CA THR A 57 37.74 48.80 32.98
C THR A 57 37.75 47.69 31.93
N GLU A 58 37.76 46.43 32.38
CA GLU A 58 37.79 45.27 31.50
C GLU A 58 36.57 45.25 30.57
N CYS A 59 36.85 45.10 29.27
CA CYS A 59 35.89 45.04 28.19
C CYS A 59 36.34 43.95 27.19
N ASP A 60 36.27 42.69 27.61
CA ASP A 60 36.63 41.54 26.78
C ASP A 60 35.39 40.81 26.23
N CYS A 61 35.10 40.95 24.93
CA CYS A 61 34.03 40.20 24.26
C CYS A 61 34.51 38.93 23.56
N GLY A 62 35.79 38.54 23.70
CA GLY A 62 36.42 37.48 22.94
C GLY A 62 36.87 37.94 21.55
N SER A 63 37.42 37.01 20.75
CA SER A 63 38.03 37.31 19.44
C SER A 63 37.05 37.66 18.33
N ASN A 64 35.76 37.32 18.48
CA ASN A 64 34.74 37.45 17.43
C ASN A 64 33.69 38.51 17.78
N GLY A 65 34.10 39.58 18.48
CA GLY A 65 33.21 40.67 18.81
C GLY A 65 33.94 41.91 19.32
N THR A 66 33.35 43.06 19.06
CA THR A 66 33.82 44.35 19.57
C THR A 66 33.13 44.66 20.89
N CYS A 67 33.90 45.10 21.88
CA CYS A 67 33.39 45.50 23.19
C CYS A 67 33.23 47.01 23.28
N ASN A 68 32.13 47.48 23.85
CA ASN A 68 31.88 48.89 24.16
C ASN A 68 31.16 49.03 25.51
N PHE A 69 31.15 50.24 26.08
CA PHE A 69 30.30 50.58 27.21
C PHE A 69 29.15 51.49 26.77
N GLU A 70 27.90 51.03 26.89
CA GLU A 70 26.70 51.81 26.63
C GLU A 70 25.94 52.01 27.95
N ASN A 71 25.60 53.26 28.30
CA ASN A 71 24.97 53.60 29.59
C ASN A 71 25.70 53.04 30.83
N GLY A 72 27.01 52.82 30.73
CA GLY A 72 27.81 52.24 31.81
C GLY A 72 27.74 50.71 31.90
N GLU A 73 27.03 50.01 31.01
CA GLU A 73 27.05 48.56 30.94
C GLU A 73 27.91 48.06 29.78
N LYS A 74 28.55 46.90 29.97
CA LYS A 74 29.38 46.26 28.96
C LYS A 74 28.49 45.67 27.88
N THR A 75 28.63 46.16 26.65
CA THR A 75 27.91 45.65 25.47
C THR A 75 28.91 44.99 24.53
N CYS A 76 28.57 43.77 24.08
CA CYS A 76 29.36 43.01 23.10
C CYS A 76 28.61 42.97 21.77
N ASN A 77 29.19 43.57 20.74
CA ASN A 77 28.71 43.47 19.37
C ASN A 77 29.47 42.35 18.67
N CYS A 78 28.82 41.21 18.51
CA CYS A 78 29.43 40.01 17.94
C CYS A 78 29.41 40.01 16.41
N GLU A 79 30.41 39.36 15.82
CA GLU A 79 30.46 39.10 14.38
C GLU A 79 29.32 38.15 13.95
N THR A 80 29.01 38.15 12.65
CA THR A 80 27.97 37.27 12.09
C THR A 80 28.26 35.81 12.42
N GLY A 81 27.25 35.11 12.96
CA GLY A 81 27.38 33.72 13.42
C GLY A 81 27.80 33.57 14.88
N PHE A 82 28.06 34.66 15.61
CA PHE A 82 28.33 34.67 17.04
C PHE A 82 27.24 35.43 17.81
N LEU A 83 26.89 34.94 19.00
CA LEU A 83 25.96 35.61 19.91
C LEU A 83 26.59 35.76 21.29
N VAL A 84 26.14 36.76 22.04
CA VAL A 84 26.60 37.00 23.40
C VAL A 84 26.11 35.88 24.31
N LYS A 85 27.05 35.14 24.90
CA LYS A 85 26.81 34.14 25.93
C LYS A 85 27.77 34.42 27.08
N TYR A 86 27.24 34.60 28.29
CA TYR A 86 28.01 34.95 29.48
C TYR A 86 28.97 36.14 29.29
N GLY A 87 28.54 37.17 28.54
CA GLY A 87 29.31 38.38 28.32
C GLY A 87 30.49 38.26 27.33
N LYS A 88 30.53 37.19 26.52
CA LYS A 88 31.48 36.98 25.42
C LYS A 88 30.76 36.47 24.17
N CYS A 89 31.31 36.75 22.99
CA CYS A 89 30.80 36.28 21.72
C CYS A 89 31.16 34.80 21.52
N THR A 90 30.14 33.94 21.49
CA THR A 90 30.25 32.49 21.32
C THR A 90 29.58 32.08 20.02
N GLU A 91 30.20 31.13 19.31
CA GLU A 91 29.69 30.63 18.03
C GLU A 91 28.27 30.05 18.19
N CYS A 92 27.38 30.45 17.29
CA CYS A 92 25.98 30.07 17.26
C CYS A 92 25.56 29.82 15.80
N ASP A 93 26.05 28.73 15.21
CA ASP A 93 25.74 28.35 13.83
C ASP A 93 24.71 27.21 13.74
N CYS A 94 23.47 27.51 13.34
CA CYS A 94 22.44 26.50 13.09
C CYS A 94 22.31 26.09 11.61
N GLY A 95 23.20 26.57 10.74
CA GLY A 95 23.12 26.38 9.29
C GLY A 95 22.16 27.38 8.61
N PRO A 96 22.03 27.31 7.28
CA PRO A 96 21.33 28.32 6.46
C PRO A 96 19.81 28.37 6.65
N LYS A 97 19.25 27.35 7.30
CA LYS A 97 17.80 27.13 7.47
C LYS A 97 17.39 27.09 8.94
N GLY A 98 18.21 27.69 9.80
CA GLY A 98 17.98 27.77 11.23
C GLY A 98 18.34 29.13 11.79
N THR A 99 17.56 29.57 12.77
CA THR A 99 17.92 30.69 13.63
C THR A 99 18.54 30.15 14.91
N CYS A 100 19.64 30.75 15.36
CA CYS A 100 20.36 30.33 16.55
C CYS A 100 20.07 31.25 17.73
N SER A 101 19.96 30.69 18.93
CA SER A 101 19.87 31.44 20.19
C SER A 101 20.51 30.66 21.34
N PHE A 102 20.73 31.32 22.47
CA PHE A 102 21.14 30.66 23.71
C PHE A 102 20.00 30.73 24.73
N THR A 103 19.53 29.58 25.20
CA THR A 103 18.51 29.46 26.25
C THR A 103 19.13 28.76 27.46
N ASN A 104 19.11 29.38 28.64
CA ASN A 104 19.79 28.86 29.84
C ASN A 104 21.28 28.54 29.66
N GLY A 105 21.94 29.16 28.67
CA GLY A 105 23.33 28.89 28.33
C GLY A 105 23.51 27.77 27.31
N ASP A 106 22.47 27.09 26.85
CA ASP A 106 22.59 26.06 25.81
C ASP A 106 22.19 26.58 24.44
N LYS A 107 22.94 26.15 23.41
CA LYS A 107 22.66 26.50 22.02
C LYS A 107 21.33 25.87 21.61
N THR A 108 20.40 26.71 21.18
CA THR A 108 19.09 26.31 20.66
C THR A 108 19.01 26.70 19.19
N CYS A 109 18.57 25.78 18.34
CA CYS A 109 18.35 26.02 16.92
C CYS A 109 16.87 25.92 16.59
N ASN A 110 16.27 26.99 16.07
CA ASN A 110 14.91 26.98 15.56
C ASN A 110 14.97 26.89 14.03
N CYS A 111 14.56 25.74 13.49
CA CYS A 111 14.65 25.44 12.08
C CYS A 111 13.41 25.90 11.29
N GLU A 112 13.61 26.22 10.01
CA GLU A 112 12.51 26.43 9.06
C GLU A 112 11.65 25.16 8.90
N THR A 113 10.44 25.32 8.34
CA THR A 113 9.54 24.20 8.05
C THR A 113 10.23 23.14 7.19
N ALA A 114 10.03 21.86 7.52
CA ALA A 114 10.72 20.70 6.92
C ALA A 114 12.22 20.57 7.24
N PHE A 115 12.75 21.32 8.20
CA PHE A 115 14.09 21.12 8.76
C PHE A 115 13.98 20.77 10.25
N LEU A 116 14.81 19.86 10.71
CA LEU A 116 14.93 19.50 12.13
C LEU A 116 16.39 19.61 12.58
N VAL A 117 16.59 19.81 13.88
CA VAL A 117 17.92 19.87 14.47
C VAL A 117 18.53 18.47 14.47
N LYS A 118 19.64 18.31 13.75
CA LYS A 118 20.51 17.14 13.79
C LYS A 118 21.94 17.63 14.01
N ASP A 119 22.61 17.06 15.02
CA ASP A 119 24.00 17.41 15.38
C ASP A 119 24.22 18.93 15.59
N GLY A 120 23.22 19.60 16.16
CA GLY A 120 23.26 21.04 16.45
C GLY A 120 23.14 21.96 15.24
N LYS A 121 22.70 21.45 14.08
CA LYS A 121 22.36 22.23 12.87
C LYS A 121 21.00 21.81 12.29
N CYS A 122 20.36 22.72 11.57
CA CYS A 122 19.11 22.43 10.88
C CYS A 122 19.39 21.64 9.60
N THR A 123 18.90 20.40 9.56
CA THR A 123 19.04 19.48 8.44
C THR A 123 17.67 19.19 7.85
N GLU A 124 17.60 19.09 6.52
CA GLU A 124 16.36 18.80 5.81
C GLU A 124 15.77 17.45 6.26
N CYS A 125 14.48 17.48 6.57
CA CYS A 125 13.70 16.35 7.04
C CYS A 125 12.32 16.43 6.38
N ASP A 126 12.28 16.12 5.07
CA ASP A 126 11.04 16.13 4.30
C ASP A 126 10.56 14.70 4.00
N CYS A 127 9.41 14.31 4.55
CA CYS A 127 8.78 13.01 4.25
C CYS A 127 7.61 13.13 3.27
N GLY A 128 7.43 14.29 2.64
CA GLY A 128 6.27 14.63 1.81
C GLY A 128 5.03 14.99 2.63
N PRO A 129 3.93 15.37 1.95
CA PRO A 129 2.72 15.91 2.60
C PRO A 129 1.95 14.89 3.45
N LYS A 130 2.27 13.60 3.28
CA LYS A 130 1.59 12.45 3.90
C LYS A 130 2.48 11.72 4.89
N GLY A 131 3.55 12.38 5.33
CA GLY A 131 4.52 11.84 6.28
C GLY A 131 4.89 12.86 7.34
N THR A 132 5.18 12.36 8.54
CA THR A 132 5.89 13.12 9.57
C THR A 132 7.34 12.68 9.61
N CYS A 133 8.25 13.65 9.67
CA CYS A 133 9.69 13.40 9.66
C CYS A 133 10.27 13.51 11.07
N SER A 134 11.24 12.66 11.39
CA SER A 134 12.06 12.73 12.61
C SER A 134 13.46 12.21 12.34
N PHE A 135 14.39 12.45 13.27
CA PHE A 135 15.71 11.82 13.27
C PHE A 135 15.79 10.80 14.41
N THR A 136 16.10 9.54 14.10
CA THR A 136 16.32 8.47 15.10
C THR A 136 17.73 7.93 14.93
N ASN A 137 18.55 7.97 15.98
CA ASN A 137 19.99 7.62 15.92
C ASN A 137 20.79 8.37 14.84
N GLY A 138 20.34 9.59 14.51
CA GLY A 138 20.95 10.40 13.44
C GLY A 138 20.40 10.12 12.05
N ASP A 139 19.66 9.05 11.82
CA ASP A 139 19.08 8.76 10.51
C ASP A 139 17.67 9.34 10.38
N LYS A 140 17.34 9.78 9.15
CA LYS A 140 16.03 10.31 8.82
C LYS A 140 15.00 9.17 8.87
N THR A 141 13.97 9.35 9.67
CA THR A 141 12.83 8.43 9.78
C THR A 141 11.57 9.13 9.30
N CYS A 142 10.80 8.46 8.45
CA CYS A 142 9.50 8.93 7.98
C CYS A 142 8.39 8.05 8.52
N ASN A 143 7.43 8.64 9.22
CA ASN A 143 6.21 7.97 9.64
C ASN A 143 5.06 8.42 8.73
N CYS A 144 4.56 7.50 7.91
CA CYS A 144 3.55 7.79 6.89
C CYS A 144 2.11 7.64 7.41
N GLU A 145 1.19 8.40 6.83
CA GLU A 145 -0.25 8.20 7.01
C GLU A 145 -0.69 6.81 6.52
N THR A 146 -1.88 6.36 6.94
CA THR A 146 -2.47 5.09 6.49
C THR A 146 -2.55 5.03 4.96
N ALA A 147 -2.20 3.88 4.39
CA ALA A 147 -2.08 3.65 2.94
C ALA A 147 -0.91 4.39 2.25
N PHE A 148 0.06 4.91 3.00
CA PHE A 148 1.34 5.40 2.48
C PHE A 148 2.48 4.60 3.12
N LEU A 149 3.53 4.31 2.34
CA LEU A 149 4.75 3.69 2.82
C LEU A 149 5.96 4.51 2.41
N VAL A 150 7.06 4.35 3.14
CA VAL A 150 8.32 5.02 2.82
C VAL A 150 8.91 4.40 1.56
N LYS A 151 9.07 5.23 0.53
CA LYS A 151 9.79 4.91 -0.70
C LYS A 151 10.75 6.06 -1.00
N ASP A 152 12.01 5.74 -1.23
CA ASP A 152 13.07 6.72 -1.53
C ASP A 152 13.14 7.88 -0.51
N GLY A 153 12.88 7.57 0.77
CA GLY A 153 12.93 8.54 1.87
C GLY A 153 11.76 9.51 1.95
N THR A 154 10.65 9.27 1.23
CA THR A 154 9.39 10.01 1.33
C THR A 154 8.18 9.08 1.40
N CYS A 155 7.05 9.57 1.90
CA CYS A 155 5.82 8.80 1.99
C CYS A 155 5.09 8.77 0.65
N THR A 156 5.06 7.62 0.01
CA THR A 156 4.42 7.37 -1.28
C THR A 156 3.17 6.51 -1.09
N GLU A 157 2.13 6.79 -1.85
CA GLU A 157 0.87 6.05 -1.79
C GLU A 157 1.09 4.56 -2.09
N CYS A 158 0.58 3.72 -1.20
CA CYS A 158 0.62 2.27 -1.25
C CYS A 158 -0.75 1.74 -0.79
N ASP A 159 -1.77 1.94 -1.63
CA ASP A 159 -3.13 1.48 -1.35
C ASP A 159 -3.51 0.24 -2.19
N CYS A 160 -3.58 -0.94 -1.58
CA CYS A 160 -4.06 -2.16 -2.24
C CYS A 160 -5.55 -2.45 -1.99
N GLY A 161 -6.29 -1.53 -1.34
CA GLY A 161 -7.64 -1.77 -0.86
C GLY A 161 -7.69 -2.56 0.47
N SER A 162 -8.90 -2.84 0.96
CA SER A 162 -9.11 -3.46 2.27
C SER A 162 -8.75 -4.95 2.34
N ASN A 163 -8.69 -5.63 1.21
CA ASN A 163 -8.48 -7.09 1.12
C ASN A 163 -7.07 -7.42 0.63
N GLY A 164 -6.10 -6.58 0.95
CA GLY A 164 -4.72 -6.79 0.57
C GLY A 164 -3.74 -5.99 1.39
N THR A 165 -2.51 -6.48 1.45
CA THR A 165 -1.38 -5.78 2.03
C THR A 165 -0.54 -5.17 0.94
N CYS A 166 -0.05 -3.94 1.17
CA CYS A 166 0.79 -3.21 0.23
C CYS A 166 2.24 -3.22 0.67
N SER A 167 3.16 -3.36 -0.28
CA SER A 167 4.60 -3.20 -0.08
C SER A 167 5.25 -2.57 -1.31
N PHE A 168 6.50 -2.12 -1.17
CA PHE A 168 7.34 -1.73 -2.30
C PHE A 168 8.47 -2.74 -2.46
N GLU A 169 8.56 -3.40 -3.61
CA GLU A 169 9.66 -4.30 -3.98
C GLU A 169 10.38 -3.73 -5.21
N ASN A 170 11.70 -3.56 -5.12
CA ASN A 170 12.51 -2.93 -6.18
C ASN A 170 11.98 -1.55 -6.65
N GLY A 171 11.29 -0.83 -5.75
CA GLY A 171 10.67 0.47 -6.06
C GLY A 171 9.32 0.38 -6.78
N GLU A 172 8.80 -0.80 -7.06
CA GLU A 172 7.46 -0.98 -7.60
C GLU A 172 6.47 -1.36 -6.51
N LYS A 173 5.22 -0.89 -6.66
CA LYS A 173 4.14 -1.19 -5.72
C LYS A 173 3.69 -2.63 -5.93
N THR A 174 3.76 -3.43 -4.88
CA THR A 174 3.29 -4.82 -4.86
C THR A 174 2.09 -4.94 -3.94
N CYS A 175 1.04 -5.62 -4.41
CA CYS A 175 -0.17 -5.91 -3.65
C CYS A 175 -0.30 -7.41 -3.41
N ASN A 176 -0.27 -7.81 -2.14
CA ASN A 176 -0.53 -9.19 -1.73
C ASN A 176 -1.97 -9.28 -1.26
N CYS A 177 -2.83 -9.86 -2.10
CA CYS A 177 -4.27 -9.95 -1.86
C CYS A 177 -4.64 -11.17 -1.00
N GLU A 178 -5.74 -11.05 -0.26
CA GLU A 178 -6.35 -12.16 0.46
C GLU A 178 -6.90 -13.22 -0.50
N THR A 179 -7.18 -14.41 0.03
CA THR A 179 -7.78 -15.51 -0.74
C THR A 179 -9.06 -15.06 -1.45
N ARG A 180 -9.20 -15.41 -2.74
CA ARG A 180 -10.28 -14.96 -3.65
C ARG A 180 -10.21 -13.51 -4.08
N PHE A 181 -9.14 -12.79 -3.80
CA PHE A 181 -8.87 -11.48 -4.38
C PHE A 181 -7.63 -11.56 -5.27
N LEU A 182 -7.67 -10.88 -6.40
CA LEU A 182 -6.52 -10.73 -7.29
C LEU A 182 -6.24 -9.26 -7.55
N VAL A 183 -5.00 -8.95 -7.88
CA VAL A 183 -4.60 -7.60 -8.22
C VAL A 183 -5.22 -7.24 -9.57
N LYS A 184 -6.02 -6.16 -9.56
CA LYS A 184 -6.57 -5.52 -10.74
C LYS A 184 -6.39 -4.01 -10.57
N ASP A 185 -5.80 -3.36 -11.57
CA ASP A 185 -5.53 -1.92 -11.55
C ASP A 185 -4.78 -1.46 -10.28
N GLY A 186 -3.87 -2.29 -9.78
CA GLY A 186 -3.08 -2.00 -8.58
C GLY A 186 -3.84 -2.07 -7.26
N LYS A 187 -5.03 -2.69 -7.21
CA LYS A 187 -5.81 -2.98 -5.99
C LYS A 187 -6.33 -4.41 -5.98
N CYS A 188 -6.58 -4.94 -4.78
CA CYS A 188 -7.14 -6.26 -4.59
C CYS A 188 -8.66 -6.24 -4.84
N THR A 189 -9.06 -6.88 -5.94
CA THR A 189 -10.46 -6.97 -6.39
C THR A 189 -10.94 -8.41 -6.27
N GLU A 190 -12.19 -8.60 -5.84
CA GLU A 190 -12.78 -9.92 -5.67
C GLU A 190 -12.78 -10.70 -7.00
N CYS A 191 -12.27 -11.92 -6.95
CA CYS A 191 -12.18 -12.87 -8.04
C CYS A 191 -12.57 -14.27 -7.50
N ASP A 192 -13.87 -14.50 -7.34
CA ASP A 192 -14.41 -15.76 -6.85
C ASP A 192 -15.17 -16.54 -7.93
N CYS A 193 -14.60 -17.64 -8.43
CA CYS A 193 -15.27 -18.55 -9.37
C CYS A 193 -15.94 -19.75 -8.70
N GLY A 194 -15.97 -19.82 -7.37
CA GLY A 194 -16.40 -21.01 -6.62
C GLY A 194 -15.27 -22.03 -6.45
N SER A 195 -15.58 -23.19 -5.84
CA SER A 195 -14.59 -24.22 -5.48
C SER A 195 -14.07 -25.03 -6.68
N ASN A 196 -14.83 -25.09 -7.77
CA ASN A 196 -14.55 -25.93 -8.94
C ASN A 196 -14.08 -25.08 -10.14
N GLY A 197 -13.39 -23.98 -9.84
CA GLY A 197 -12.93 -23.05 -10.86
C GLY A 197 -11.75 -22.21 -10.40
N THR A 198 -10.88 -21.87 -11.34
CA THR A 198 -9.81 -20.91 -11.13
C THR A 198 -10.24 -19.55 -11.67
N CYS A 199 -9.94 -18.50 -10.91
CA CYS A 199 -10.28 -17.12 -11.27
C CYS A 199 -9.06 -16.37 -11.78
N SER A 200 -9.26 -15.52 -12.78
CA SER A 200 -8.25 -14.62 -13.33
C SER A 200 -8.89 -13.33 -13.86
N PHE A 201 -8.09 -12.32 -14.15
CA PHE A 201 -8.52 -11.12 -14.86
C PHE A 201 -7.84 -11.06 -16.23
N GLU A 202 -8.63 -11.05 -17.30
CA GLU A 202 -8.15 -10.86 -18.67
C GLU A 202 -8.75 -9.56 -19.23
N ASN A 203 -7.90 -8.65 -19.71
CA ASN A 203 -8.31 -7.31 -20.18
C ASN A 203 -9.17 -6.51 -19.17
N GLY A 204 -8.96 -6.77 -17.88
CA GLY A 204 -9.74 -6.13 -16.81
C GLY A 204 -11.12 -6.75 -16.57
N GLU A 205 -11.49 -7.83 -17.24
CA GLU A 205 -12.72 -8.57 -16.96
C GLU A 205 -12.42 -9.86 -16.20
N LYS A 206 -13.34 -10.25 -15.31
CA LYS A 206 -13.21 -11.47 -14.52
C LYS A 206 -13.47 -12.68 -15.42
N THR A 207 -12.49 -13.56 -15.50
CA THR A 207 -12.58 -14.83 -16.24
C THR A 207 -12.51 -16.00 -15.28
N CYS A 208 -13.45 -16.95 -15.44
CA CYS A 208 -13.51 -18.19 -14.67
C CYS A 208 -13.21 -19.39 -15.56
N ASN A 209 -12.17 -20.15 -15.21
CA ASN A 209 -11.85 -21.41 -15.85
C ASN A 209 -12.34 -22.56 -14.96
N CYS A 210 -13.43 -23.21 -15.38
CA CYS A 210 -14.08 -24.25 -14.60
C CYS A 210 -13.47 -25.64 -14.84
N GLU A 211 -13.56 -26.49 -13.82
CA GLU A 211 -13.19 -27.90 -13.91
C GLU A 211 -14.14 -28.67 -14.85
N THR A 212 -13.74 -29.87 -15.26
CA THR A 212 -14.55 -30.71 -16.15
C THR A 212 -15.91 -31.02 -15.50
N GLY A 213 -17.00 -30.84 -16.26
CA GLY A 213 -18.37 -31.00 -15.76
C GLY A 213 -18.94 -29.75 -15.07
N PHE A 214 -18.20 -28.63 -15.05
CA PHE A 214 -18.68 -27.32 -14.60
C PHE A 214 -18.60 -26.31 -15.74
N LEU A 215 -19.57 -25.41 -15.82
CA LEU A 215 -19.56 -24.28 -16.76
C LEU A 215 -19.79 -22.97 -16.00
N VAL A 216 -19.33 -21.87 -16.59
CA VAL A 216 -19.53 -20.53 -16.02
C VAL A 216 -21.00 -20.15 -16.15
N LYS A 217 -21.63 -19.87 -15.00
CA LYS A 217 -22.96 -19.29 -14.90
C LYS A 217 -22.90 -18.18 -13.84
N ASP A 218 -23.41 -16.99 -14.15
CA ASP A 218 -23.40 -15.82 -13.27
C ASP A 218 -22.00 -15.50 -12.67
N GLY A 219 -20.96 -15.72 -13.48
CA GLY A 219 -19.58 -15.49 -13.07
C GLY A 219 -19.02 -16.47 -12.05
N LYS A 220 -19.64 -17.65 -11.87
CA LYS A 220 -19.14 -18.77 -11.04
C LYS A 220 -19.26 -20.10 -11.78
N CYS A 221 -18.42 -21.06 -11.41
CA CYS A 221 -18.46 -22.41 -11.94
C CYS A 221 -19.61 -23.20 -11.31
N THR A 222 -20.61 -23.53 -12.12
CA THR A 222 -21.81 -24.26 -11.73
C THR A 222 -21.80 -25.63 -12.39
N GLU A 223 -22.23 -26.66 -11.66
CA GLU A 223 -22.26 -28.03 -12.15
C GLU A 223 -23.15 -28.14 -13.40
N CYS A 224 -22.58 -28.71 -14.45
CA CYS A 224 -23.22 -28.96 -15.73
C CYS A 224 -22.80 -30.36 -16.21
N ASP A 225 -23.32 -31.39 -15.54
CA ASP A 225 -23.02 -32.78 -15.87
C ASP A 225 -24.22 -33.48 -16.55
N CYS A 226 -24.12 -33.78 -17.84
CA CYS A 226 -25.12 -34.55 -18.59
C CYS A 226 -24.77 -36.04 -18.73
N GLY A 227 -23.71 -36.52 -18.09
CA GLY A 227 -23.15 -37.86 -18.29
C GLY A 227 -22.27 -37.95 -19.54
N SER A 228 -21.69 -39.13 -19.79
CA SER A 228 -20.70 -39.34 -20.85
C SER A 228 -21.26 -39.28 -22.28
N ASN A 229 -22.58 -39.41 -22.45
CA ASN A 229 -23.25 -39.48 -23.76
C ASN A 229 -24.09 -38.23 -24.03
N GLY A 230 -23.66 -37.08 -23.50
CA GLY A 230 -24.34 -35.81 -23.75
C GLY A 230 -23.47 -34.60 -23.47
N THR A 231 -23.72 -33.53 -24.22
CA THR A 231 -23.10 -32.23 -23.99
C THR A 231 -24.00 -31.36 -23.12
N CYS A 232 -23.43 -30.71 -22.12
CA CYS A 232 -24.14 -29.81 -21.23
C CYS A 232 -23.99 -28.35 -21.65
N SER A 233 -25.06 -27.58 -21.54
CA SER A 233 -25.07 -26.12 -21.72
C SER A 233 -26.07 -25.46 -20.76
N PHE A 234 -25.98 -24.15 -20.61
CA PHE A 234 -27.00 -23.35 -19.93
C PHE A 234 -27.74 -22.49 -20.96
N GLU A 235 -29.06 -22.67 -21.08
CA GLU A 235 -29.95 -21.85 -21.92
C GLU A 235 -30.98 -21.17 -21.03
N ASN A 236 -31.13 -19.84 -21.10
CA ASN A 236 -32.04 -19.06 -20.24
C ASN A 236 -31.94 -19.42 -18.75
N GLU A 237 -30.71 -19.58 -18.25
CA GLU A 237 -30.39 -19.96 -16.86
C GLU A 237 -30.78 -21.40 -16.45
N GLU A 238 -31.33 -22.21 -17.35
CA GLU A 238 -31.62 -23.62 -17.09
C GLU A 238 -30.54 -24.52 -17.70
N LYS A 239 -30.24 -25.62 -16.99
CA LYS A 239 -29.31 -26.64 -17.47
C LYS A 239 -29.97 -27.44 -18.58
N THR A 240 -29.37 -27.42 -19.77
CA THR A 240 -29.81 -28.20 -20.93
C THR A 240 -28.81 -29.30 -21.23
N CYS A 241 -29.33 -30.51 -21.47
CA CYS A 241 -28.53 -31.66 -21.88
C CYS A 241 -28.89 -32.07 -23.31
N ASN A 242 -27.92 -31.98 -24.20
CA ASN A 242 -28.06 -32.50 -25.56
C ASN A 242 -27.42 -33.89 -25.62
N CYS A 243 -28.27 -34.92 -25.72
CA CYS A 243 -27.84 -36.31 -25.69
C CYS A 243 -27.48 -36.84 -27.08
N GLU A 244 -26.54 -37.79 -27.11
CA GLU A 244 -26.20 -38.54 -28.31
C GLU A 244 -27.38 -39.40 -28.79
N THR A 245 -27.31 -39.86 -30.04
CA THR A 245 -28.37 -40.68 -30.64
C THR A 245 -28.58 -41.97 -29.83
N GLY A 246 -29.83 -42.26 -29.48
CA GLY A 246 -30.18 -43.41 -28.64
C GLY A 246 -30.15 -43.12 -27.14
N PHE A 247 -29.83 -41.89 -26.72
CA PHE A 247 -29.93 -41.42 -25.33
C PHE A 247 -30.97 -40.32 -25.24
N LEU A 248 -31.72 -40.27 -24.14
CA LEU A 248 -32.65 -39.19 -23.83
C LEU A 248 -32.40 -38.66 -22.42
N VAL A 249 -32.77 -37.40 -22.19
CA VAL A 249 -32.63 -36.78 -20.87
C VAL A 249 -33.61 -37.43 -19.90
N LYS A 250 -33.07 -37.96 -18.81
CA LYS A 250 -33.83 -38.45 -17.66
C LYS A 250 -33.11 -37.96 -16.40
N ASP A 251 -33.86 -37.36 -15.47
CA ASP A 251 -33.31 -36.83 -14.20
C ASP A 251 -32.11 -35.88 -14.41
N GLY A 252 -32.13 -35.11 -15.50
CA GLY A 252 -31.07 -34.15 -15.84
C GLY A 252 -29.76 -34.76 -16.36
N LYS A 253 -29.74 -36.03 -16.76
CA LYS A 253 -28.61 -36.70 -17.43
C LYS A 253 -29.07 -37.51 -18.65
N CYS A 254 -28.16 -37.75 -19.58
CA CYS A 254 -28.41 -38.58 -20.76
C CYS A 254 -28.38 -40.05 -20.40
N THR A 255 -29.55 -40.69 -20.49
CA THR A 255 -29.76 -42.10 -20.17
C THR A 255 -30.11 -42.86 -21.44
N GLU A 256 -29.57 -44.07 -21.59
CA GLU A 256 -29.81 -44.91 -22.75
C GLU A 256 -31.30 -45.18 -22.93
N CYS A 257 -31.80 -44.94 -24.14
CA CYS A 257 -33.18 -45.15 -24.56
C CYS A 257 -33.19 -45.83 -25.93
N ASP A 258 -32.74 -47.08 -25.98
CA ASP A 258 -32.70 -47.88 -27.20
C ASP A 258 -33.84 -48.92 -27.27
N CYS A 259 -34.84 -48.69 -28.12
CA CYS A 259 -35.92 -49.65 -28.38
C CYS A 259 -35.70 -50.53 -29.61
N GLY A 260 -34.53 -50.45 -30.25
CA GLY A 260 -34.23 -51.10 -31.53
C GLY A 260 -34.78 -50.32 -32.73
N PRO A 261 -34.49 -50.80 -33.97
CA PRO A 261 -34.76 -50.06 -35.22
C PRO A 261 -36.24 -49.88 -35.57
N LYS A 262 -37.12 -50.57 -34.84
CA LYS A 262 -38.56 -50.66 -35.09
C LYS A 262 -39.39 -50.16 -33.91
N GLY A 263 -38.78 -49.32 -33.06
CA GLY A 263 -39.47 -48.69 -31.95
C GLY A 263 -38.94 -47.29 -31.66
N THR A 264 -39.84 -46.40 -31.26
CA THR A 264 -39.47 -45.11 -30.68
C THR A 264 -39.40 -45.23 -29.17
N CYS A 265 -38.36 -44.67 -28.57
CA CYS A 265 -38.15 -44.70 -27.13
C CYS A 265 -38.58 -43.39 -26.46
N SER A 266 -39.15 -43.48 -25.27
CA SER A 266 -39.48 -42.34 -24.42
C SER A 266 -39.45 -42.73 -22.94
N PHE A 267 -39.25 -41.78 -22.03
CA PHE A 267 -39.43 -42.02 -20.59
C PHE A 267 -40.82 -41.55 -20.14
N THR A 268 -41.57 -42.41 -19.46
CA THR A 268 -42.88 -42.08 -18.87
C THR A 268 -42.87 -42.48 -17.41
N ASN A 269 -43.16 -41.54 -16.50
CA ASN A 269 -43.02 -41.72 -15.05
C ASN A 269 -41.64 -42.24 -14.60
N GLY A 270 -40.59 -41.91 -15.34
CA GLY A 270 -39.23 -42.38 -15.08
C GLY A 270 -38.89 -43.74 -15.68
N ASP A 271 -39.85 -44.51 -16.21
CA ASP A 271 -39.57 -45.80 -16.82
C ASP A 271 -39.41 -45.71 -18.34
N LYS A 272 -38.48 -46.51 -18.87
CA LYS A 272 -38.25 -46.61 -20.31
C LYS A 272 -39.47 -47.27 -20.96
N THR A 273 -40.11 -46.53 -21.86
CA THR A 273 -41.26 -46.99 -22.64
C THR A 273 -40.85 -47.08 -24.10
N CYS A 274 -41.12 -48.23 -24.71
CA CYS A 274 -40.89 -48.50 -26.12
C CYS A 274 -42.22 -48.56 -26.87
N ASN A 275 -42.43 -47.64 -27.81
CA ASN A 275 -43.56 -47.70 -28.72
C ASN A 275 -43.10 -48.36 -30.02
N CYS A 276 -43.56 -49.59 -30.25
CA CYS A 276 -43.13 -50.41 -31.39
C CYS A 276 -44.01 -50.19 -32.62
N GLU A 277 -43.41 -50.33 -33.81
CA GLU A 277 -44.14 -50.37 -35.08
C GLU A 277 -45.13 -51.55 -35.11
N THR A 278 -46.12 -51.48 -36.01
CA THR A 278 -47.10 -52.55 -36.20
C THR A 278 -46.42 -53.91 -36.43
N ALA A 279 -46.92 -54.95 -35.78
CA ALA A 279 -46.34 -56.31 -35.75
C ALA A 279 -45.02 -56.46 -34.95
N PHE A 280 -44.64 -55.48 -34.13
CA PHE A 280 -43.59 -55.60 -33.13
C PHE A 280 -44.20 -55.36 -31.73
N LEU A 281 -43.76 -56.14 -30.74
CA LEU A 281 -44.12 -55.93 -29.34
C LEU A 281 -42.86 -55.80 -28.49
N VAL A 282 -43.00 -55.13 -27.34
CA VAL A 282 -41.89 -54.97 -26.39
C VAL A 282 -41.58 -56.31 -25.75
N LYS A 283 -40.33 -56.74 -25.89
CA LYS A 283 -39.76 -57.89 -25.19
C LYS A 283 -38.37 -57.49 -24.69
N ASP A 284 -38.07 -57.76 -23.42
CA ASP A 284 -36.79 -57.42 -22.78
C ASP A 284 -36.37 -55.95 -22.99
N GLY A 285 -37.35 -55.03 -23.03
CA GLY A 285 -37.10 -53.60 -23.22
C GLY A 285 -36.72 -53.16 -24.64
N LYS A 286 -36.93 -54.02 -25.66
CA LYS A 286 -36.75 -53.71 -27.09
C LYS A 286 -37.94 -54.18 -27.92
N CYS A 287 -38.16 -53.56 -29.08
CA CYS A 287 -39.20 -53.96 -30.01
C CYS A 287 -38.76 -55.21 -30.80
N THR A 288 -39.45 -56.32 -30.55
CA THR A 288 -39.20 -57.61 -31.19
C THR A 288 -40.38 -57.98 -32.07
N GLU A 289 -40.10 -58.55 -33.24
CA GLU A 289 -41.14 -58.95 -34.19
C GLU A 289 -42.11 -59.95 -33.54
N CYS A 290 -43.40 -59.63 -33.60
CA CYS A 290 -44.51 -60.42 -33.10
C CYS A 290 -45.62 -60.42 -34.16
N ASP A 291 -45.35 -61.09 -35.29
CA ASP A 291 -46.32 -61.24 -36.39
C ASP A 291 -46.96 -62.63 -36.42
N CYS A 292 -48.24 -62.74 -36.06
CA CYS A 292 -49.01 -63.99 -36.16
C CYS A 292 -49.86 -64.09 -37.44
N GLY A 293 -49.73 -63.14 -38.36
CA GLY A 293 -50.61 -62.99 -39.52
C GLY A 293 -51.95 -62.35 -39.18
N SER A 294 -52.78 -62.08 -40.19
CA SER A 294 -54.02 -61.32 -40.08
C SER A 294 -55.19 -62.02 -39.36
N ASN A 295 -55.02 -63.29 -38.97
CA ASN A 295 -56.09 -64.10 -38.35
C ASN A 295 -55.70 -64.58 -36.93
N GLY A 296 -54.84 -63.83 -36.25
CA GLY A 296 -54.50 -64.10 -34.86
C GLY A 296 -53.80 -62.93 -34.18
N THR A 297 -53.91 -62.87 -32.86
CA THR A 297 -53.20 -61.90 -32.03
C THR A 297 -51.89 -62.47 -31.54
N CYS A 298 -50.85 -61.63 -31.49
CA CYS A 298 -49.53 -62.02 -31.01
C CYS A 298 -49.32 -61.53 -29.58
N SER A 299 -48.71 -62.36 -28.74
CA SER A 299 -48.26 -62.01 -27.38
C SER A 299 -46.94 -62.71 -27.06
N PHE A 300 -46.24 -62.23 -26.02
CA PHE A 300 -45.09 -62.93 -25.46
C PHE A 300 -45.46 -63.50 -24.09
N GLU A 301 -45.38 -64.82 -23.93
CA GLU A 301 -45.59 -65.52 -22.65
C GLU A 301 -44.30 -66.25 -22.26
N ASN A 302 -43.80 -66.03 -21.03
CA ASN A 302 -42.51 -66.58 -20.56
C ASN A 302 -41.32 -66.32 -21.51
N GLY A 303 -41.36 -65.24 -22.28
CA GLY A 303 -40.32 -64.90 -23.25
C GLY A 303 -40.44 -65.63 -24.60
N GLU A 304 -41.46 -66.46 -24.82
CA GLU A 304 -41.73 -67.09 -26.11
C GLU A 304 -42.89 -66.42 -26.83
N LYS A 305 -42.82 -66.39 -28.17
CA LYS A 305 -43.87 -65.81 -29.02
C LYS A 305 -45.07 -66.77 -29.05
N THR A 306 -46.21 -66.29 -28.58
CA THR A 306 -47.48 -67.02 -28.61
C THR A 306 -48.42 -66.38 -29.62
N CYS A 307 -49.02 -67.20 -30.48
CA CYS A 307 -50.03 -66.77 -31.46
C CYS A 307 -51.39 -67.31 -31.08
N ASN A 308 -52.32 -66.41 -30.77
CA ASN A 308 -53.71 -66.72 -30.47
C ASN A 308 -54.54 -66.58 -31.74
N CYS A 309 -54.79 -67.70 -32.41
CA CYS A 309 -55.49 -67.73 -33.69
C CYS A 309 -57.02 -67.69 -33.53
N GLU A 310 -57.70 -67.04 -34.47
CA GLU A 310 -59.16 -67.03 -34.53
C GLU A 310 -59.74 -68.44 -34.76
N THR A 311 -61.00 -68.65 -34.34
CA THR A 311 -61.72 -69.92 -34.46
C THR A 311 -61.81 -70.38 -35.91
N ARG A 312 -60.86 -71.25 -36.31
CA ARG A 312 -60.67 -72.02 -37.58
C ARG A 312 -59.22 -72.00 -38.09
N PHE A 313 -58.33 -71.22 -37.45
CA PHE A 313 -56.91 -71.16 -37.77
C PHE A 313 -56.09 -71.90 -36.70
N LEU A 314 -55.02 -72.56 -37.12
CA LEU A 314 -54.06 -73.22 -36.24
C LEU A 314 -52.69 -72.57 -36.40
N VAL A 315 -51.93 -72.53 -35.31
CA VAL A 315 -50.54 -72.06 -35.35
C VAL A 315 -49.72 -73.08 -36.14
N LYS A 316 -49.13 -72.63 -37.24
CA LYS A 316 -48.17 -73.38 -38.04
C LYS A 316 -47.01 -72.46 -38.40
N ASP A 317 -45.78 -72.91 -38.16
CA ASP A 317 -44.55 -72.14 -38.39
C ASP A 317 -44.58 -70.73 -37.74
N GLY A 318 -45.21 -70.62 -36.56
CA GLY A 318 -45.31 -69.36 -35.81
C GLY A 318 -46.27 -68.31 -36.38
N LYS A 319 -47.19 -68.70 -37.27
CA LYS A 319 -48.31 -67.87 -37.78
C LYS A 319 -49.64 -68.64 -37.79
N CYS A 320 -50.75 -67.92 -37.80
CA CYS A 320 -52.09 -68.49 -37.87
C CYS A 320 -52.47 -68.83 -39.31
N THR A 321 -52.57 -70.12 -39.62
CA THR A 321 -52.92 -70.63 -40.95
C THR A 321 -54.22 -71.43 -40.91
N GLY A 322 -55.05 -71.31 -41.94
CA GLY A 322 -56.36 -71.97 -41.99
C GLY A 322 -56.22 -73.50 -42.07
N ARG A 323 -57.17 -74.24 -41.50
CA ARG A 323 -57.27 -75.69 -41.76
C ARG A 323 -57.47 -75.92 -43.26
N ASN A 324 -56.46 -76.45 -43.94
CA ASN A 324 -56.67 -77.12 -45.22
C ASN A 324 -57.52 -78.36 -44.93
N ASN A 325 -58.83 -78.28 -45.18
CA ASN A 325 -59.69 -79.46 -45.24
C ASN A 325 -59.17 -80.33 -46.39
N LYS A 326 -58.49 -81.42 -46.03
CA LYS A 326 -58.09 -82.48 -46.96
C LYS A 326 -58.92 -83.71 -46.67
#